data_AF-A0AAU9JFJ6-F1
#
_entry.id   AF-A0AAU9JFJ6-F1
#
_cell.length_a   1.000
_cell.length_b   1.000
_cell.length_c   1.000
_cell.angle_alpha   90.00
_cell.angle_beta   90.00
_cell.angle_gamma   90.00
#
_symmetry.space_group_name_H-M   'P 1'
#
loop_
_entity.id
_entity.type
_entity.pdbx_description
1 polymer ?
#
loop_
_entity_poly.entity_id
_entity_poly.type
_entity_poly.pdbx_seq_one_letter_code
_entity_poly.pdbx_strand_id
1 'polypeptide(L)'
;MGCHLGRDGDYAGKEEEEIIKRAEDTLGFTNLESKELDRTFHRFSTDFKMTDNQFFTSLEDINVDTKPIRTYDAASPICKFYDEFKDEENFFHAQRLTCLGILLGNGAVADKALVLFENYDMDTSKSISQQEFLCLLKDLVNISLVWLPKYAMELCQGDEKMKLQQYIEKLANIKDTLVVYLSQRVNEIDDEELSKPLFLVSFKDEEVKSLLQSHSLRKLALEKYNDLIAPATLVRAYMRDEHKFNERMKDPLFRDMLEDKLISENMGELEKEAERKK
;
A
#
# COMPACT_ATOMS: atom_id res chain seq x y z
N MET A 1 16.26 -14.38 -39.58
CA MET A 1 15.48 -15.00 -38.49
C MET A 1 16.13 -14.62 -37.18
N GLY A 2 15.61 -13.60 -36.50
CA GLY A 2 16.08 -13.17 -35.19
C GLY A 2 14.89 -13.17 -34.24
N CYS A 3 14.81 -14.17 -33.38
CA CYS A 3 13.87 -14.22 -32.27
C CYS A 3 14.31 -13.16 -31.24
N HIS A 4 13.57 -12.06 -31.13
CA HIS A 4 13.65 -11.20 -29.96
C HIS A 4 12.88 -11.87 -28.81
N LEU A 5 13.65 -12.40 -27.86
CA LEU A 5 13.18 -12.63 -26.50
C LEU A 5 12.86 -11.26 -25.88
N GLY A 6 11.59 -11.03 -25.57
CA GLY A 6 11.10 -9.84 -24.87
C GLY A 6 9.87 -10.20 -24.05
N ARG A 7 9.99 -11.21 -23.17
CA ARG A 7 9.01 -11.48 -22.11
C ARG A 7 9.47 -10.76 -20.84
N ASP A 8 9.51 -9.43 -20.90
CA ASP A 8 9.38 -8.63 -19.67
C ASP A 8 7.87 -8.49 -19.43
N GLY A 9 7.40 -9.25 -18.43
CA GLY A 9 6.03 -9.69 -18.27
C GLY A 9 4.97 -8.59 -18.25
N ASP A 10 3.95 -8.77 -19.08
CA ASP A 10 2.62 -8.20 -18.85
C ASP A 10 2.05 -8.83 -17.59
N TYR A 11 2.13 -8.12 -16.46
CA TYR A 11 1.29 -8.41 -15.31
C TYR A 11 0.00 -7.57 -15.41
N ALA A 12 -1.10 -8.12 -14.89
CA ALA A 12 -2.39 -7.44 -14.89
C ALA A 12 -2.28 -6.09 -14.16
N GLY A 13 -2.77 -5.00 -14.77
CA GLY A 13 -2.73 -3.66 -14.16
C GLY A 13 -1.59 -2.75 -14.65
N LYS A 14 -0.76 -3.18 -15.62
CA LYS A 14 0.39 -2.40 -16.09
C LYS A 14 0.02 -1.03 -16.67
N GLU A 15 -1.05 -0.94 -17.45
CA GLU A 15 -1.51 0.34 -18.02
C GLU A 15 -1.96 1.30 -16.90
N GLU A 16 -2.69 0.78 -15.91
CA GLU A 16 -3.17 1.53 -14.76
C GLU A 16 -2.02 1.99 -13.86
N GLU A 17 -0.98 1.17 -13.68
CA GLU A 17 0.22 1.56 -12.93
C GLU A 17 1.03 2.66 -13.63
N GLU A 18 1.12 2.67 -14.97
CA GLU A 18 1.76 3.77 -15.71
C GLU A 18 0.96 5.09 -15.56
N ILE A 19 -0.37 5.00 -15.47
CA ILE A 19 -1.21 6.17 -15.15
C ILE A 19 -0.92 6.67 -13.74
N ILE A 20 -0.90 5.78 -12.74
CA ILE A 20 -0.64 6.16 -11.35
C ILE A 20 0.77 6.74 -11.20
N LYS A 21 1.77 6.14 -11.83
CA LYS A 21 3.15 6.61 -11.81
C LYS A 21 3.28 8.03 -12.38
N ARG A 22 2.62 8.33 -13.50
CA ARG A 22 2.60 9.70 -14.05
C ARG A 22 2.02 10.69 -13.05
N ALA A 23 0.98 10.30 -12.30
CA ALA A 23 0.43 11.15 -11.24
C ALA A 23 1.41 11.31 -10.07
N GLU A 24 2.02 10.22 -9.58
CA GLU A 24 3.05 10.22 -8.53
C GLU A 24 4.22 11.17 -8.88
N ASP A 25 4.70 11.15 -10.12
CA ASP A 25 5.79 12.02 -10.59
C ASP A 25 5.43 13.52 -10.49
N THR A 26 4.14 13.88 -10.65
CA THR A 26 3.71 15.28 -10.50
C THR A 26 3.76 15.80 -9.06
N LEU A 27 3.86 14.91 -8.07
CA LEU A 27 4.00 15.29 -6.66
C LEU A 27 5.43 15.76 -6.32
N GLY A 28 6.42 15.46 -7.16
CA GLY A 28 7.78 16.00 -7.03
C GLY A 28 8.70 15.30 -6.03
N PHE A 29 8.31 14.14 -5.49
CA PHE A 29 9.12 13.41 -4.50
C PHE A 29 10.18 12.46 -5.09
N THR A 30 10.07 12.09 -6.38
CA THR A 30 10.86 11.02 -7.01
C THR A 30 12.38 11.18 -6.90
N ASN A 31 12.89 12.40 -6.75
CA ASN A 31 14.34 12.68 -6.66
C ASN A 31 14.82 13.04 -5.25
N LEU A 32 13.94 12.96 -4.24
CA LEU A 32 14.25 13.36 -2.88
C LEU A 32 14.61 12.13 -2.03
N GLU A 33 15.66 12.25 -1.22
CA GLU A 33 16.05 11.18 -0.30
C GLU A 33 15.03 11.08 0.84
N SER A 34 14.55 9.88 1.15
CA SER A 34 13.53 9.67 2.19
C SER A 34 13.95 10.22 3.55
N LYS A 35 15.26 10.22 3.84
CA LYS A 35 15.84 10.80 5.06
C LYS A 35 15.78 12.32 5.10
N GLU A 36 15.89 12.98 3.95
CA GLU A 36 15.74 14.43 3.85
C GLU A 36 14.28 14.83 4.09
N LEU A 37 13.34 14.10 3.50
CA LEU A 37 11.90 14.31 3.68
C LEU A 37 11.48 14.20 5.15
N ASP A 38 11.88 13.12 5.82
CA ASP A 38 11.62 12.91 7.24
C ASP A 38 12.15 14.06 8.11
N ARG A 39 13.43 14.42 7.94
CA ARG A 39 14.05 15.53 8.67
C ARG A 39 13.32 16.86 8.45
N THR A 40 12.93 17.14 7.21
CA THR A 40 12.25 18.40 6.87
C THR A 40 10.87 18.43 7.50
N PHE A 41 10.04 17.39 7.35
CA PHE A 41 8.70 17.38 7.91
C PHE A 41 8.72 17.43 9.45
N HIS A 42 9.60 16.66 10.11
CA HIS A 42 9.75 16.75 11.56
C HIS A 42 10.15 18.14 12.02
N ARG A 43 11.13 18.78 11.36
CA ARG A 43 11.62 20.12 11.71
C ARG A 43 10.53 21.19 11.66
N PHE A 44 9.59 21.08 10.74
CA PHE A 44 8.49 22.04 10.60
C PHE A 44 7.23 21.66 11.38
N SER A 45 7.20 20.47 11.99
CA SER A 45 6.06 19.99 12.78
C SER A 45 6.18 20.31 14.27
N THR A 46 5.07 20.28 14.97
CA THR A 46 4.99 20.27 16.44
C THR A 46 4.02 19.17 16.82
N ASP A 47 4.47 18.21 17.63
CA ASP A 47 3.72 16.98 17.95
C ASP A 47 3.18 16.26 16.70
N PHE A 48 4.03 16.16 15.68
CA PHE A 48 3.72 15.60 14.36
C PHE A 48 2.57 16.30 13.59
N LYS A 49 2.15 17.49 14.04
CA LYS A 49 1.16 18.33 13.36
C LYS A 49 1.82 19.50 12.67
N MET A 50 1.30 19.88 11.50
CA MET A 50 1.74 21.04 10.74
C MET A 50 0.54 21.88 10.29
N THR A 51 0.62 23.18 10.51
CA THR A 51 -0.28 24.16 9.87
C THR A 51 -0.04 24.19 8.36
N ASP A 52 -0.99 24.74 7.59
CA ASP A 52 -0.81 24.97 6.15
C ASP A 52 0.50 25.71 5.84
N ASN A 53 0.82 26.76 6.61
CA ASN A 53 2.06 27.52 6.42
C ASN A 53 3.31 26.66 6.65
N GLN A 54 3.35 25.89 7.75
CA GLN A 54 4.47 24.97 8.02
C GLN A 54 4.62 23.92 6.93
N PHE A 55 3.50 23.37 6.44
CA PHE A 55 3.49 22.42 5.33
C PHE A 55 4.06 23.03 4.06
N PHE A 56 3.58 24.19 3.61
CA PHE A 56 4.09 24.81 2.40
C PHE A 56 5.56 25.23 2.53
N THR A 57 5.99 25.76 3.67
CA THR A 57 7.40 26.09 3.90
C THR A 57 8.26 24.84 3.89
N SER A 58 7.76 23.70 4.39
CA SER A 58 8.48 22.43 4.32
C SER A 58 8.69 21.96 2.89
N LEU A 59 7.66 22.05 2.03
CA LEU A 59 7.75 21.69 0.61
C LEU A 59 8.72 22.60 -0.16
N GLU A 60 8.68 23.90 0.11
CA GLU A 60 9.60 24.87 -0.51
C GLU A 60 11.06 24.60 -0.12
N ASP A 61 11.31 24.18 1.12
CA ASP A 61 12.67 23.85 1.60
C ASP A 61 13.28 22.64 0.88
N ILE A 62 12.47 21.65 0.50
CA ILE A 62 12.89 20.48 -0.30
C ILE A 62 12.67 20.68 -1.80
N ASN A 63 12.46 21.91 -2.27
CA ASN A 63 12.29 22.28 -3.67
C ASN A 63 11.11 21.58 -4.39
N VAL A 64 10.03 21.23 -3.67
CA VAL A 64 8.78 20.79 -4.28
C VAL A 64 7.97 22.01 -4.72
N ASP A 65 7.44 22.00 -5.95
CA ASP A 65 6.66 23.13 -6.46
C ASP A 65 5.31 23.24 -5.74
N THR A 66 5.13 24.30 -4.95
CA THR A 66 3.90 24.55 -4.20
C THR A 66 2.85 25.32 -4.99
N LYS A 67 3.19 25.83 -6.18
CA LYS A 67 2.25 26.64 -6.98
C LYS A 67 0.94 25.91 -7.28
N PRO A 68 0.93 24.62 -7.69
CA PRO A 68 -0.32 23.92 -8.00
C PRO A 68 -1.22 23.71 -6.78
N ILE A 69 -0.64 23.70 -5.57
CA ILE A 69 -1.35 23.48 -4.30
C ILE A 69 -1.86 24.82 -3.75
N ARG A 70 -1.08 25.90 -3.92
CA ARG A 70 -1.43 27.24 -3.43
C ARG A 70 -2.47 27.95 -4.29
N THR A 71 -2.70 27.52 -5.53
CA THR A 71 -3.78 28.06 -6.35
C THR A 71 -5.12 27.76 -5.69
N TYR A 72 -5.89 28.80 -5.37
CA TYR A 72 -7.14 28.84 -4.58
C TYR A 72 -8.33 28.01 -5.11
N ASP A 73 -8.10 26.97 -5.91
CA ASP A 73 -9.12 26.00 -6.26
C ASP A 73 -9.02 24.78 -5.33
N ALA A 74 -9.76 24.83 -4.22
CA ALA A 74 -9.91 23.70 -3.31
C ALA A 74 -10.49 22.46 -4.02
N ALA A 75 -11.14 22.62 -5.18
CA ALA A 75 -11.64 21.50 -5.97
C ALA A 75 -10.56 20.87 -6.87
N SER A 76 -9.34 21.42 -6.91
CA SER A 76 -8.26 20.85 -7.72
C SER A 76 -7.87 19.45 -7.20
N PRO A 77 -7.51 18.50 -8.10
CA PRO A 77 -7.13 17.15 -7.70
C PRO A 77 -5.99 17.09 -6.68
N ILE A 78 -5.01 17.99 -6.78
CA ILE A 78 -3.85 18.01 -5.89
C ILE A 78 -4.21 18.53 -4.50
N CYS A 79 -5.11 19.52 -4.37
CA CYS A 79 -5.61 19.97 -3.07
C CYS A 79 -6.36 18.85 -2.37
N LYS A 80 -7.29 18.17 -3.08
CA LYS A 80 -8.03 17.03 -2.53
C LYS A 80 -7.10 15.90 -2.08
N PHE A 81 -6.02 15.64 -2.82
CA PHE A 81 -5.04 14.63 -2.45
C PHE A 81 -4.34 14.99 -1.13
N TYR A 82 -3.89 16.23 -0.98
CA TYR A 82 -3.22 16.67 0.25
C TYR A 82 -4.19 16.79 1.44
N ASP A 83 -5.48 17.03 1.21
CA ASP A 83 -6.48 17.03 2.27
C ASP A 83 -6.63 15.65 2.96
N GLU A 84 -6.30 14.54 2.29
CA GLU A 84 -6.27 13.19 2.91
C GLU A 84 -5.18 13.07 4.01
N PHE A 85 -4.21 13.98 4.04
CA PHE A 85 -3.14 14.04 5.05
C PHE A 85 -3.48 14.94 6.23
N LYS A 86 -4.64 15.60 6.21
CA LYS A 86 -5.11 16.44 7.30
C LYS A 86 -5.89 15.64 8.35
N ASP A 87 -5.80 16.07 9.60
CA ASP A 87 -6.66 15.61 10.68
C ASP A 87 -8.01 16.35 10.69
N GLU A 88 -8.89 15.97 11.62
CA GLU A 88 -10.20 16.60 11.80
C GLU A 88 -10.11 18.09 12.19
N GLU A 89 -8.96 18.53 12.70
CA GLU A 89 -8.65 19.91 13.07
C GLU A 89 -7.98 20.70 11.93
N ASN A 90 -7.85 20.09 10.74
CA ASN A 90 -7.18 20.61 9.54
C ASN A 90 -5.66 20.79 9.64
N PHE A 91 -4.99 20.10 10.56
CA PHE A 91 -3.52 20.03 10.58
C PHE A 91 -3.02 18.86 9.73
N PHE A 92 -1.93 19.09 8.99
CA PHE A 92 -1.23 18.02 8.29
C PHE A 92 -0.49 17.11 9.26
N HIS A 93 -0.60 15.80 9.06
CA HIS A 93 0.17 14.80 9.79
C HIS A 93 1.56 14.60 9.19
N ALA A 94 2.59 15.06 9.88
CA ALA A 94 3.99 14.90 9.47
C ALA A 94 4.35 13.42 9.25
N GLN A 95 3.89 12.53 10.13
CA GLN A 95 4.14 11.08 10.00
C GLN A 95 3.62 10.50 8.68
N ARG A 96 2.40 10.86 8.26
CA ARG A 96 1.80 10.39 7.00
C ARG A 96 2.49 11.01 5.78
N LEU A 97 2.88 12.27 5.87
CA LEU A 97 3.67 12.94 4.83
C LEU A 97 5.06 12.30 4.67
N THR A 98 5.70 11.92 5.78
CA THR A 98 6.94 11.13 5.76
C THR A 98 6.72 9.78 5.08
N CYS A 99 5.62 9.07 5.38
CA CYS A 99 5.27 7.83 4.67
C CYS A 99 5.13 8.02 3.16
N LEU A 100 4.45 9.09 2.71
CA LEU A 100 4.38 9.44 1.29
C LEU A 100 5.79 9.64 0.71
N GLY A 101 6.63 10.38 1.42
CA GLY A 101 8.01 10.61 1.04
C GLY A 101 8.88 9.35 0.99
N ILE A 102 8.65 8.40 1.89
CA ILE A 102 9.32 7.08 1.85
C ILE A 102 8.88 6.29 0.62
N LEU A 103 7.57 6.27 0.34
CA LEU A 103 7.01 5.50 -0.77
C LEU A 103 7.45 6.00 -2.14
N LEU A 104 7.54 7.33 -2.30
CA LEU A 104 7.83 7.98 -3.59
C LEU A 104 9.28 8.44 -3.75
N GLY A 105 9.98 8.68 -2.64
CA GLY A 105 11.36 9.15 -2.65
C GLY A 105 12.40 8.07 -2.96
N ASN A 106 13.66 8.49 -3.03
CA ASN A 106 14.82 7.62 -3.19
C ASN A 106 15.42 7.23 -1.84
N GLY A 107 16.21 6.15 -1.85
CA GLY A 107 16.96 5.69 -0.69
C GLY A 107 17.19 4.18 -0.73
N ALA A 108 18.23 3.73 -0.03
CA ALA A 108 18.47 2.30 0.14
C ALA A 108 17.35 1.68 1.01
N VAL A 109 17.06 0.39 0.79
CA VAL A 109 16.05 -0.37 1.56
C VAL A 109 16.26 -0.22 3.06
N ALA A 110 17.52 -0.35 3.52
CA ALA A 110 17.85 -0.22 4.93
C ALA A 110 17.59 1.19 5.48
N ASP A 111 17.88 2.23 4.71
CA ASP A 111 17.66 3.62 5.11
C ASP A 111 16.17 3.96 5.15
N LYS A 112 15.39 3.51 4.15
CA LYS A 112 13.94 3.71 4.14
C LYS A 112 13.25 2.98 5.29
N ALA A 113 13.62 1.72 5.55
CA ALA A 113 13.10 0.97 6.68
C ALA A 113 13.49 1.62 8.02
N LEU A 114 14.72 2.14 8.12
CA LEU A 114 15.17 2.86 9.30
C LEU A 114 14.34 4.12 9.57
N VAL A 115 14.14 4.95 8.55
CA VAL A 115 13.32 6.17 8.65
C VAL A 115 11.88 5.81 9.00
N LEU A 116 11.33 4.77 8.38
CA LEU A 116 9.97 4.31 8.68
C LEU A 116 9.80 3.86 10.14
N PHE A 117 10.79 3.14 10.68
CA PHE A 117 10.81 2.75 12.09
C PHE A 117 10.84 3.98 13.00
N GLU A 118 11.79 4.89 12.77
CA GLU A 118 11.97 6.09 13.59
C GLU A 118 10.76 7.03 13.54
N ASN A 119 10.01 7.03 12.43
CA ASN A 119 8.79 7.82 12.28
C ASN A 119 7.61 7.32 13.14
N TYR A 120 7.63 6.05 13.58
CA TYR A 120 6.56 5.43 14.38
C TYR A 120 7.00 4.95 15.78
N ASP A 121 8.29 5.00 16.10
CA ASP A 121 8.82 4.88 17.48
C ASP A 121 8.56 6.19 18.23
N MET A 122 7.29 6.45 18.57
CA MET A 122 6.82 7.77 19.04
C MET A 122 7.38 8.14 20.41
N ASP A 123 7.66 7.14 21.25
CA ASP A 123 8.18 7.30 22.59
C ASP A 123 9.72 7.17 22.65
N THR A 124 10.38 6.97 21.51
CA THR A 124 11.83 6.71 21.40
C THR A 124 12.31 5.53 22.26
N SER A 125 11.43 4.54 22.48
CA SER A 125 11.71 3.30 23.18
C SER A 125 12.71 2.41 22.45
N LYS A 126 12.90 2.63 21.13
CA LYS A 126 13.64 1.76 20.20
C LYS A 126 12.92 0.43 19.94
N SER A 127 11.63 0.38 20.27
CA SER A 127 10.66 -0.62 19.83
C SER A 127 9.48 0.11 19.19
N ILE A 128 8.68 -0.62 18.42
CA ILE A 128 7.34 -0.17 18.03
C ILE A 128 6.34 -1.15 18.62
N SER A 129 5.35 -0.63 19.33
CA SER A 129 4.23 -1.41 19.82
C SER A 129 3.42 -1.99 18.64
N GLN A 130 2.66 -3.06 18.91
CA GLN A 130 1.75 -3.61 17.91
C GLN A 130 0.78 -2.55 17.35
N GLN A 131 0.33 -1.61 18.19
CA GLN A 131 -0.56 -0.54 17.76
C GLN A 131 0.12 0.44 16.80
N GLU A 132 1.34 0.88 17.12
CA GLU A 132 2.15 1.73 16.24
C GLU A 132 2.41 1.06 14.90
N PHE A 133 2.77 -0.22 14.94
CA PHE A 133 3.03 -0.99 13.73
C PHE A 133 1.77 -1.16 12.86
N LEU A 134 0.60 -1.39 13.46
CA LEU A 134 -0.67 -1.42 12.72
C LEU A 134 -1.04 -0.05 12.13
N CYS A 135 -0.75 1.05 12.82
CA CYS A 135 -0.92 2.40 12.28
C CYS A 135 -0.01 2.64 11.08
N LEU A 136 1.27 2.28 11.18
CA LEU A 136 2.25 2.32 10.09
C LEU A 136 1.76 1.56 8.86
N LEU A 137 1.30 0.31 9.03
CA LEU A 137 0.81 -0.49 7.91
C LEU A 137 -0.42 0.14 7.26
N LYS A 138 -1.37 0.65 8.07
CA LYS A 138 -2.58 1.31 7.56
C LYS A 138 -2.24 2.56 6.75
N ASP A 139 -1.31 3.39 7.22
CA ASP A 139 -0.92 4.60 6.52
C ASP A 139 -0.25 4.26 5.18
N LEU A 140 0.74 3.36 5.15
CA LEU A 140 1.40 2.93 3.90
C LEU A 140 0.42 2.32 2.89
N VAL A 141 -0.48 1.45 3.38
CA VAL A 141 -1.50 0.81 2.55
C VAL A 141 -2.53 1.82 2.03
N ASN A 142 -3.03 2.73 2.87
CA ASN A 142 -3.99 3.75 2.41
C ASN A 142 -3.35 4.70 1.39
N ILE A 143 -2.13 5.18 1.63
CA ILE A 143 -1.40 6.02 0.67
C ILE A 143 -1.29 5.29 -0.67
N SER A 144 -0.79 4.06 -0.64
CA SER A 144 -0.44 3.31 -1.85
C SER A 144 -1.64 2.80 -2.63
N LEU A 145 -2.68 2.28 -1.96
CA LEU A 145 -3.82 1.61 -2.59
C LEU A 145 -5.04 2.52 -2.75
N VAL A 146 -5.13 3.62 -2.00
CA VAL A 146 -6.33 4.48 -1.98
C VAL A 146 -6.00 5.87 -2.48
N TRP A 147 -5.12 6.60 -1.80
CA TRP A 147 -4.94 8.04 -2.05
C TRP A 147 -4.22 8.30 -3.37
N LEU A 148 -3.09 7.63 -3.64
CA LEU A 148 -2.35 7.79 -4.90
C LEU A 148 -3.17 7.35 -6.12
N PRO A 149 -3.86 6.18 -6.12
CA PRO A 149 -4.72 5.79 -7.23
C PRO A 149 -5.91 6.72 -7.44
N LYS A 150 -6.57 7.19 -6.36
CA LYS A 150 -7.66 8.18 -6.48
C LYS A 150 -7.17 9.50 -7.07
N TYR A 151 -5.99 9.97 -6.65
CA TYR A 151 -5.39 11.16 -7.22
C TYR A 151 -5.15 11.00 -8.73
N ALA A 152 -4.56 9.88 -9.15
CA ALA A 152 -4.39 9.57 -10.56
C ALA A 152 -5.73 9.51 -11.32
N MET A 153 -6.78 8.96 -10.72
CA MET A 153 -8.12 8.87 -11.32
C MET A 153 -8.77 10.25 -11.51
N GLU A 154 -8.52 11.20 -10.60
CA GLU A 154 -9.00 12.58 -10.74
C GLU A 154 -8.30 13.34 -11.88
N LEU A 155 -7.09 12.91 -12.28
CA LEU A 155 -6.36 13.46 -13.43
C LEU A 155 -6.76 12.84 -14.78
N CYS A 156 -7.47 11.70 -14.76
CA CYS A 156 -7.84 10.95 -15.95
C CYS A 156 -9.23 11.29 -16.48
N GLN A 157 -9.47 10.99 -17.76
CA GLN A 157 -10.76 11.13 -18.43
C GLN A 157 -11.08 9.91 -19.32
N GLY A 158 -12.36 9.74 -19.67
CA GLY A 158 -12.80 8.70 -20.62
C GLY A 158 -12.44 7.27 -20.19
N ASP A 159 -11.93 6.49 -21.14
CA ASP A 159 -11.64 5.06 -20.96
C ASP A 159 -10.53 4.80 -19.92
N GLU A 160 -9.51 5.67 -19.83
CA GLU A 160 -8.44 5.56 -18.82
C GLU A 160 -9.04 5.59 -17.40
N LYS A 161 -9.98 6.52 -17.16
CA LYS A 161 -10.65 6.66 -15.86
C LYS A 161 -11.46 5.41 -15.50
N MET A 162 -12.16 4.82 -16.47
CA MET A 162 -12.97 3.62 -16.25
C MET A 162 -12.11 2.40 -15.91
N LYS A 163 -11.00 2.18 -16.63
CA LYS A 163 -10.04 1.09 -16.33
C LYS A 163 -9.42 1.27 -14.95
N LEU A 164 -8.95 2.47 -14.65
CA LEU A 164 -8.35 2.79 -13.36
C LEU A 164 -9.36 2.64 -12.21
N GLN A 165 -10.63 2.96 -12.42
CA GLN A 165 -11.67 2.73 -11.42
C GLN A 165 -11.81 1.23 -11.08
N GLN A 166 -11.88 0.34 -12.08
CA GLN A 166 -11.95 -1.11 -11.84
C GLN A 166 -10.70 -1.63 -11.11
N TYR A 167 -9.54 -1.06 -11.42
CA TYR A 167 -8.29 -1.35 -10.74
C TYR A 167 -8.34 -0.95 -9.26
N ILE A 168 -8.78 0.28 -8.96
CA ILE A 168 -8.95 0.79 -7.60
C ILE A 168 -9.94 -0.07 -6.80
N GLU A 169 -11.03 -0.53 -7.42
CA GLU A 169 -11.99 -1.42 -6.77
C GLU A 169 -11.35 -2.75 -6.32
N LYS A 170 -10.45 -3.33 -7.13
CA LYS A 170 -9.70 -4.53 -6.73
C LYS A 170 -8.79 -4.25 -5.54
N LEU A 171 -8.04 -3.15 -5.57
CA LEU A 171 -7.17 -2.73 -4.47
C LEU A 171 -7.96 -2.49 -3.19
N ALA A 172 -9.11 -1.83 -3.28
CA ALA A 172 -9.98 -1.56 -2.14
C ALA A 172 -10.49 -2.86 -1.48
N ASN A 173 -10.78 -3.90 -2.26
CA ASN A 173 -11.28 -5.18 -1.76
C ASN A 173 -10.24 -5.98 -0.97
N ILE A 174 -8.94 -5.82 -1.26
CA ILE A 174 -7.86 -6.55 -0.57
C ILE A 174 -7.21 -5.75 0.56
N LYS A 175 -7.48 -4.44 0.64
CA LYS A 175 -6.79 -3.49 1.51
C LYS A 175 -6.65 -3.95 2.97
N ASP A 176 -7.77 -4.28 3.62
CA ASP A 176 -7.76 -4.63 5.05
C ASP A 176 -7.13 -6.01 5.29
N THR A 177 -7.35 -6.96 4.37
CA THR A 177 -6.69 -8.27 4.40
C THR A 177 -5.19 -8.15 4.26
N LEU A 178 -4.71 -7.23 3.42
CA LEU A 178 -3.28 -6.99 3.20
C LEU A 178 -2.60 -6.44 4.46
N VAL A 179 -3.27 -5.54 5.21
CA VAL A 179 -2.75 -5.05 6.50
C VAL A 179 -2.57 -6.20 7.49
N VAL A 180 -3.58 -7.07 7.64
CA VAL A 180 -3.51 -8.23 8.54
C VAL A 180 -2.40 -9.18 8.10
N TYR A 181 -2.32 -9.47 6.80
CA TYR A 181 -1.32 -10.34 6.21
C TYR A 181 0.11 -9.85 6.49
N LEU A 182 0.40 -8.58 6.17
CA LEU A 182 1.73 -8.00 6.39
C LEU A 182 2.06 -7.87 7.88
N SER A 183 1.06 -7.61 8.73
CA SER A 183 1.24 -7.60 10.18
C SER A 183 1.71 -8.97 10.71
N GLN A 184 1.09 -10.05 10.25
CA GLN A 184 1.46 -11.43 10.62
C GLN A 184 2.79 -11.86 10.01
N ARG A 185 3.16 -11.28 8.87
CA ARG A 185 4.43 -11.58 8.19
C ARG A 185 5.63 -10.99 8.91
N VAL A 186 5.46 -9.81 9.50
CA VAL A 186 6.54 -9.09 10.21
C VAL A 186 6.59 -9.45 11.70
N ASN A 187 5.44 -9.61 12.35
CA ASN A 187 5.38 -9.97 13.76
C ASN A 187 4.98 -11.44 13.90
N GLU A 188 5.91 -12.26 14.41
CA GLU A 188 5.55 -13.58 14.91
C GLU A 188 4.58 -13.38 16.10
N ILE A 189 3.62 -14.28 16.27
CA ILE A 189 2.32 -14.05 16.94
C ILE A 189 2.43 -13.62 18.43
N ASP A 190 3.60 -13.69 19.06
CA ASP A 190 3.75 -13.62 20.52
C ASP A 190 4.50 -12.39 21.07
N ASP A 191 5.05 -11.49 20.23
CA ASP A 191 5.76 -10.30 20.72
C ASP A 191 4.85 -9.06 20.74
N GLU A 192 4.69 -8.44 21.92
CA GLU A 192 3.93 -7.19 22.13
C GLU A 192 4.62 -5.98 21.47
N GLU A 193 5.94 -6.05 21.33
CA GLU A 193 6.80 -5.00 20.81
C GLU A 193 7.79 -5.52 19.78
N LEU A 194 7.95 -4.78 18.68
CA LEU A 194 8.88 -5.10 17.61
C LEU A 194 10.13 -4.22 17.72
N SER A 195 11.25 -4.83 18.10
CA SER A 195 12.52 -4.11 18.23
C SER A 195 13.08 -3.64 16.88
N LYS A 196 13.83 -2.53 16.89
CA LYS A 196 14.48 -1.98 15.69
C LYS A 196 15.27 -3.00 14.86
N PRO A 197 16.14 -3.86 15.43
CA PRO A 197 16.88 -4.84 14.64
C PRO A 197 15.98 -5.87 13.96
N LEU A 198 14.93 -6.35 14.64
CA LEU A 198 13.97 -7.30 14.08
C LEU A 198 13.16 -6.66 12.97
N PHE A 199 12.69 -5.43 13.18
CA PHE A 199 12.00 -4.64 12.16
C PHE A 199 12.85 -4.55 10.89
N LEU A 200 14.11 -4.11 11.01
CA LEU A 200 15.01 -3.97 9.85
C LEU A 200 15.33 -5.31 9.16
N VAL A 201 15.42 -6.40 9.92
CA VAL A 201 15.64 -7.74 9.36
C VAL A 201 14.43 -8.24 8.57
N SER A 202 13.20 -7.86 8.96
CA SER A 202 11.97 -8.27 8.25
C SER A 202 11.95 -7.79 6.79
N PHE A 203 12.60 -6.68 6.45
CA PHE A 203 12.74 -6.17 5.08
C PHE A 203 13.68 -7.00 4.17
N LYS A 204 14.24 -8.11 4.68
CA LYS A 204 14.85 -9.15 3.83
C LYS A 204 13.80 -10.01 3.12
N ASP A 205 12.57 -10.05 3.64
CA ASP A 205 11.43 -10.66 2.96
C ASP A 205 10.93 -9.71 1.86
N GLU A 206 10.80 -10.22 0.63
CA GLU A 206 10.44 -9.41 -0.54
C GLU A 206 9.01 -8.86 -0.47
N GLU A 207 8.08 -9.53 0.22
CA GLU A 207 6.72 -9.01 0.40
C GLU A 207 6.70 -7.88 1.43
N VAL A 208 7.45 -8.02 2.52
CA VAL A 208 7.60 -6.92 3.51
C VAL A 208 8.30 -5.73 2.86
N LYS A 209 9.33 -5.98 2.06
CA LYS A 209 10.05 -4.94 1.30
C LYS A 209 9.17 -4.15 0.35
N SER A 210 8.05 -4.72 -0.11
CA SER A 210 7.07 -4.00 -0.92
C SER A 210 6.50 -2.76 -0.21
N LEU A 211 6.50 -2.71 1.12
CA LEU A 211 6.06 -1.57 1.93
C LEU A 211 6.86 -0.27 1.68
N LEU A 212 8.06 -0.36 1.09
CA LEU A 212 8.94 0.80 0.86
C LEU A 212 8.70 1.51 -0.48
N GLN A 213 7.79 1.00 -1.31
CA GLN A 213 7.49 1.55 -2.64
C GLN A 213 6.01 1.37 -2.97
N SER A 214 5.33 2.45 -3.35
CA SER A 214 3.88 2.44 -3.61
C SER A 214 3.50 1.43 -4.70
N HIS A 215 4.26 1.40 -5.80
CA HIS A 215 4.06 0.48 -6.92
C HIS A 215 4.21 -0.99 -6.50
N SER A 216 5.27 -1.32 -5.76
CA SER A 216 5.53 -2.69 -5.30
C SER A 216 4.44 -3.17 -4.36
N LEU A 217 3.94 -2.31 -3.48
CA LEU A 217 2.84 -2.65 -2.57
C LEU A 217 1.51 -2.88 -3.31
N ARG A 218 1.20 -2.06 -4.32
CA ARG A 218 0.02 -2.29 -5.18
C ARG A 218 0.13 -3.58 -5.98
N LYS A 219 1.33 -3.90 -6.51
CA LYS A 219 1.58 -5.16 -7.20
C LYS A 219 1.32 -6.35 -6.29
N LEU A 220 1.87 -6.35 -5.06
CA LEU A 220 1.61 -7.38 -4.06
C LEU A 220 0.11 -7.47 -3.75
N ALA A 221 -0.57 -6.34 -3.60
CA ALA A 221 -2.01 -6.30 -3.33
C ALA A 221 -2.82 -7.01 -4.43
N LEU A 222 -2.51 -6.78 -5.71
CA LEU A 222 -3.17 -7.45 -6.83
C LEU A 222 -2.90 -8.96 -6.85
N GLU A 223 -1.67 -9.36 -6.58
CA GLU A 223 -1.30 -10.78 -6.48
C GLU A 223 -2.16 -11.45 -5.40
N LYS A 224 -2.22 -10.88 -4.18
CA LYS A 224 -3.06 -11.41 -3.09
C LYS A 224 -4.55 -11.31 -3.39
N TYR A 225 -5.02 -10.31 -4.11
CA TYR A 225 -6.42 -10.23 -4.57
C TYR A 225 -6.77 -11.40 -5.48
N ASN A 226 -5.91 -11.71 -6.45
CA ASN A 226 -6.10 -12.83 -7.38
C ASN A 226 -6.01 -14.18 -6.67
N ASP A 227 -5.15 -14.29 -5.65
CA ASP A 227 -4.98 -15.52 -4.90
C ASP A 227 -6.13 -15.78 -3.93
N LEU A 228 -6.63 -14.75 -3.25
CA LEU A 228 -7.56 -14.90 -2.12
C LEU A 228 -9.01 -14.54 -2.48
N ILE A 229 -9.23 -13.40 -3.13
CA ILE A 229 -10.56 -12.79 -3.27
C ILE A 229 -11.23 -13.17 -4.58
N ALA A 230 -10.51 -13.13 -5.70
CA ALA A 230 -11.08 -13.42 -7.02
C ALA A 230 -11.70 -14.83 -7.09
N PRO A 231 -11.05 -15.90 -6.57
CA PRO A 231 -11.63 -17.24 -6.62
C PRO A 231 -12.85 -17.37 -5.69
N ALA A 232 -12.81 -16.79 -4.49
CA ALA A 232 -13.95 -16.79 -3.57
C ALA A 232 -15.16 -16.07 -4.17
N THR A 233 -14.94 -14.98 -4.88
CA THR A 233 -15.98 -14.22 -5.59
C THR A 233 -16.59 -15.03 -6.72
N LEU A 234 -15.74 -15.72 -7.49
CA LEU A 234 -16.15 -16.59 -8.58
C LEU A 234 -17.00 -17.76 -8.08
N VAL A 235 -16.57 -18.44 -7.01
CA VAL A 235 -17.33 -19.53 -6.38
C VAL A 235 -18.69 -19.03 -5.90
N ARG A 236 -18.74 -17.89 -5.18
CA ARG A 236 -20.00 -17.29 -4.73
C ARG A 236 -20.94 -16.93 -5.87
N ALA A 237 -20.41 -16.41 -6.98
CA ALA A 237 -21.20 -16.07 -8.16
C ALA A 237 -21.80 -17.33 -8.80
N TYR A 238 -21.02 -18.41 -8.92
CA TYR A 238 -21.53 -19.67 -9.45
C TYR A 238 -22.51 -20.38 -8.50
N MET A 239 -22.32 -20.31 -7.19
CA MET A 239 -23.28 -20.87 -6.22
C MET A 239 -24.68 -20.24 -6.32
N ARG A 240 -24.79 -19.03 -6.90
CA ARG A 240 -26.09 -18.39 -7.18
C ARG A 240 -26.76 -18.89 -8.47
N ASP A 241 -26.03 -19.61 -9.33
CA ASP A 241 -26.51 -20.21 -10.58
C ASP A 241 -26.07 -21.68 -10.64
N GLU A 242 -26.85 -22.53 -9.94
CA GLU A 242 -26.57 -23.95 -9.71
C GLU A 242 -26.31 -24.73 -11.01
N HIS A 243 -26.98 -24.36 -12.10
CA HIS A 243 -26.78 -24.98 -13.41
C HIS A 243 -25.39 -24.66 -13.98
N LYS A 244 -24.97 -23.38 -13.97
CA LYS A 244 -23.64 -22.99 -14.46
C LYS A 244 -22.52 -23.52 -13.59
N PHE A 245 -22.71 -23.61 -12.27
CA PHE A 245 -21.74 -24.22 -11.37
C PHE A 245 -21.51 -25.70 -11.71
N ASN A 246 -22.60 -26.46 -11.87
CA ASN A 246 -22.53 -27.88 -12.21
C ASN A 246 -21.95 -28.14 -13.60
N GLU A 247 -22.12 -27.23 -14.56
CA GLU A 247 -21.42 -27.31 -15.85
C GLU A 247 -19.92 -27.02 -15.73
N ARG A 248 -19.52 -26.03 -14.91
CA ARG A 248 -18.12 -25.66 -14.74
C ARG A 248 -17.33 -26.66 -13.91
N MET A 249 -17.96 -27.34 -12.95
CA MET A 249 -17.36 -28.46 -12.19
C MET A 249 -16.97 -29.65 -13.07
N LYS A 250 -17.43 -29.70 -14.33
CA LYS A 250 -16.99 -30.70 -15.31
C LYS A 250 -15.67 -30.34 -15.98
N ASP A 251 -15.21 -29.08 -15.85
CA ASP A 251 -13.88 -28.64 -16.29
C ASP A 251 -12.83 -29.12 -15.26
N PRO A 252 -11.92 -30.03 -15.66
CA PRO A 252 -10.91 -30.59 -14.75
C PRO A 252 -10.03 -29.50 -14.11
N LEU A 253 -9.73 -28.43 -14.85
CA LEU A 253 -8.82 -27.39 -14.42
C LEU A 253 -9.46 -26.49 -13.35
N PHE A 254 -10.76 -26.25 -13.47
CA PHE A 254 -11.55 -25.55 -12.45
C PHE A 254 -11.74 -26.40 -11.19
N ARG A 255 -11.90 -27.72 -11.38
CA ARG A 255 -12.02 -28.68 -10.28
C ARG A 255 -10.73 -28.79 -9.48
N ASP A 256 -9.58 -28.93 -10.14
CA ASP A 256 -8.27 -29.02 -9.49
C ASP A 256 -7.97 -27.75 -8.68
N MET A 257 -8.27 -26.57 -9.23
CA MET A 257 -8.11 -25.27 -8.52
C MET A 257 -8.98 -25.16 -7.26
N LEU A 258 -10.17 -25.77 -7.27
CA LEU A 258 -11.07 -25.82 -6.11
C LEU A 258 -10.64 -26.86 -5.08
N GLU A 259 -10.18 -28.03 -5.53
CA GLU A 259 -9.71 -29.12 -4.68
C GLU A 259 -8.44 -28.72 -3.93
N ASP A 260 -7.47 -28.06 -4.59
CA ASP A 260 -6.25 -27.53 -3.95
C ASP A 260 -6.57 -26.50 -2.84
N LYS A 261 -7.59 -25.67 -3.05
CA LYS A 261 -8.03 -24.67 -2.05
C LYS A 261 -8.77 -25.27 -0.87
N LEU A 262 -9.70 -26.20 -1.10
CA LEU A 262 -10.41 -26.92 -0.04
C LEU A 262 -9.44 -27.73 0.83
N ILE A 263 -8.38 -28.26 0.26
CA ILE A 263 -7.32 -28.95 1.01
C ILE A 263 -6.54 -27.96 1.88
N SER A 264 -6.20 -26.77 1.35
CA SER A 264 -5.48 -25.74 2.12
C SER A 264 -6.30 -25.15 3.28
N GLU A 265 -7.61 -24.93 3.10
CA GLU A 265 -8.49 -24.39 4.15
C GLU A 265 -8.75 -25.42 5.26
N ASN A 266 -8.97 -26.70 4.90
CA ASN A 266 -9.15 -27.77 5.89
C ASN A 266 -7.85 -28.06 6.68
N MET A 267 -6.68 -27.94 6.05
CA MET A 267 -5.39 -28.06 6.75
C MET A 267 -5.20 -26.95 7.80
N GLY A 268 -5.52 -25.70 7.45
CA GLY A 268 -5.42 -24.57 8.39
C GLY A 268 -6.42 -24.62 9.55
N GLU A 269 -7.61 -25.20 9.35
CA GLU A 269 -8.57 -25.44 10.44
C GLU A 269 -8.12 -26.57 11.37
N LEU A 270 -7.54 -27.65 10.83
CA LEU A 270 -6.99 -28.76 11.61
C LEU A 270 -5.77 -28.33 12.45
N GLU A 271 -4.91 -27.45 11.92
CA GLU A 271 -3.78 -26.88 12.65
C GLU A 271 -4.25 -25.99 13.81
N LYS A 272 -5.24 -25.11 13.57
CA LYS A 272 -5.86 -24.29 14.63
C LYS A 272 -6.56 -25.13 15.70
N GLU A 273 -7.18 -26.25 15.33
CA GLU A 273 -7.82 -27.15 16.29
C GLU A 273 -6.79 -27.96 17.10
N ALA A 274 -5.65 -28.30 16.49
CA ALA A 274 -4.54 -28.97 17.17
C ALA A 274 -3.81 -28.03 18.15
N GLU A 275 -3.68 -26.75 17.83
CA GLU A 275 -3.12 -25.72 18.72
C GLU A 275 -4.04 -25.42 19.91
N ARG A 276 -5.37 -25.39 19.71
CA ARG A 276 -6.35 -25.23 20.81
C ARG A 276 -6.39 -26.40 21.80
N LYS A 277 -5.84 -27.55 21.42
CA LYS A 277 -5.79 -28.77 22.25
C LYS A 277 -4.46 -28.96 22.98
N LYS A 278 -3.49 -28.06 22.78
CA LYS A 278 -2.22 -28.01 23.54
C LYS A 278 -2.33 -26.99 24.67
#